data_AF-A0A519CU19-F1
#
_entry.id   AF-A0A519CU19-F1
#
_cell.length_a   1.000
_cell.length_b   1.000
_cell.length_c   1.000
_cell.angle_alpha   90.00
_cell.angle_beta   90.00
_cell.angle_gamma   90.00
#
_symmetry.space_group_name_H-M   'P 1'
#
loop_
_entity.id
_entity.type
_entity.pdbx_description
1 polymer ?
#
loop_
_entity_poly.entity_id
_entity_poly.type
_entity_poly.pdbx_seq_one_letter_code
_entity_poly.pdbx_strand_id
1 'polypeptide(L)'
;MELTTDMLNQAIQTGKINVCTIGIGRIGLPTALSFALSGLPTIGVDINSNLVDSINSGKFPLKDEPGYDIIFEEVMKKKNFHVTTKIDEALSKSDVVLLSLPTPMDSNNVPDYSALKNVAQQLHDFLIPGTLVIVESTVEPGFIENELIPIIEGNDKKFLAGNDFGIGVCPETANPGQILNDFNKLPRLVGAINEKIADIITRIYKHVFTVDLIPMPNCKTANAVKLTTNVFRDINIAFVNELAVLFESLGIDTNKVLEAAKTKYNFQIHYPGPGVGGPCLPVNSYQFLNLAKKINPDLLKIIKLSREINEKMPEHVVNLMKSCFKEANKQIENSEILILGVSYKANVKDIQISPAEPIIQNLKDLKVKVKIFDPYFKDVEIFGIKTESNLVDALKNIDGLVLVTNHKEFDDLDSSMLYTQMRTPIVVDSRGVIDHDAAKKAGLIFKGLGQGE
;
A
#
# COMPACT_ATOMS: atom_id res chain seq x y z
N MET A 1 -32.78 -9.55 -14.47
CA MET A 1 -32.03 -10.41 -15.41
C MET A 1 -32.09 -11.88 -14.98
N GLU A 2 -32.82 -12.74 -15.68
CA GLU A 2 -32.77 -14.21 -15.49
C GLU A 2 -31.90 -14.85 -16.57
N LEU A 3 -30.59 -14.62 -16.49
CA LEU A 3 -29.63 -15.55 -17.11
C LEU A 3 -29.64 -16.81 -16.25
N THR A 4 -29.99 -17.95 -16.84
CA THR A 4 -29.79 -19.23 -16.16
C THR A 4 -28.29 -19.47 -15.98
N THR A 5 -27.93 -20.28 -14.99
CA THR A 5 -26.53 -20.64 -14.72
C THR A 5 -25.81 -21.16 -15.97
N ASP A 6 -26.51 -21.94 -16.80
CA ASP A 6 -25.95 -22.50 -18.04
C ASP A 6 -25.72 -21.42 -19.10
N MET A 7 -26.63 -20.45 -19.24
CA MET A 7 -26.46 -19.34 -20.17
C MET A 7 -25.28 -18.45 -19.77
N LEU A 8 -25.09 -18.22 -18.47
CA LEU A 8 -23.95 -17.45 -17.97
C LEU A 8 -22.63 -18.19 -18.21
N ASN A 9 -22.55 -19.48 -17.87
CA ASN A 9 -21.35 -20.28 -18.12
C ASN A 9 -21.02 -20.33 -19.61
N GLN A 10 -22.03 -20.46 -20.48
CA GLN A 10 -21.85 -20.42 -21.92
C GLN A 10 -21.37 -19.05 -22.40
N ALA A 11 -21.92 -17.95 -21.88
CA ALA A 11 -21.47 -16.60 -22.21
C ALA A 11 -20.00 -16.36 -21.81
N ILE A 12 -19.60 -16.83 -20.63
CA ILE A 12 -18.20 -16.80 -20.16
C ILE A 12 -17.30 -17.61 -21.12
N GLN A 13 -17.65 -18.87 -21.37
CA GLN A 13 -16.83 -19.78 -22.19
C GLN A 13 -16.71 -19.35 -23.65
N THR A 14 -17.76 -18.70 -24.19
CA THR A 14 -17.79 -18.24 -25.58
C THR A 14 -17.23 -16.82 -25.76
N GLY A 15 -16.71 -16.19 -24.69
CA GLY A 15 -16.12 -14.85 -24.76
C GLY A 15 -17.13 -13.75 -25.08
N LYS A 16 -18.41 -13.95 -24.72
CA LYS A 16 -19.49 -13.00 -25.02
C LYS A 16 -19.73 -11.95 -23.93
N ILE A 17 -18.92 -11.97 -22.88
CA ILE A 17 -18.98 -10.99 -21.79
C ILE A 17 -17.91 -9.93 -22.04
N ASN A 18 -18.35 -8.70 -22.26
CA ASN A 18 -17.47 -7.55 -22.42
C ASN A 18 -17.19 -6.93 -21.06
N VAL A 19 -15.92 -6.71 -20.78
CA VAL A 19 -15.43 -6.21 -19.50
C VAL A 19 -14.89 -4.81 -19.69
N CYS A 20 -15.28 -3.87 -18.84
CA CYS A 20 -14.65 -2.57 -18.73
C CYS A 20 -13.95 -2.46 -17.38
N THR A 21 -12.68 -2.07 -17.36
CA THR A 21 -11.95 -1.76 -16.13
C THR A 21 -11.70 -0.26 -16.07
N ILE A 22 -12.29 0.42 -15.09
CA ILE A 22 -12.16 1.86 -14.88
C ILE A 22 -11.09 2.10 -13.81
N GLY A 23 -10.06 2.85 -14.20
CA GLY A 23 -8.79 2.96 -13.49
C GLY A 23 -7.85 1.84 -13.93
N ILE A 24 -6.92 2.13 -14.84
CA ILE A 24 -5.92 1.17 -15.33
C ILE A 24 -4.52 1.58 -14.86
N GLY A 25 -4.43 1.97 -13.59
CA GLY A 25 -3.18 2.22 -12.90
C GLY A 25 -2.47 0.93 -12.47
N ARG A 26 -1.78 1.00 -11.34
CA ARG A 26 -0.94 -0.08 -10.80
C ARG A 26 -1.66 -1.43 -10.65
N ILE A 27 -2.89 -1.42 -10.16
CA ILE A 27 -3.68 -2.65 -9.93
C ILE A 27 -4.62 -2.93 -11.11
N GLY A 28 -5.37 -1.92 -11.54
CA GLY A 28 -6.41 -2.12 -12.55
C GLY A 28 -5.89 -2.54 -13.92
N LEU A 29 -4.69 -2.12 -14.36
CA LEU A 29 -4.13 -2.61 -15.62
C LEU A 29 -3.82 -4.12 -15.56
N PRO A 30 -3.07 -4.64 -14.57
CA PRO A 30 -2.92 -6.08 -14.34
C PRO A 30 -4.25 -6.85 -14.27
N THR A 31 -5.27 -6.31 -13.58
CA THR A 31 -6.62 -6.90 -13.56
C THR A 31 -7.18 -6.99 -14.98
N ALA A 32 -7.24 -5.87 -15.71
CA ALA A 32 -7.79 -5.82 -17.07
C ALA A 32 -7.07 -6.78 -18.04
N LEU A 33 -5.74 -6.86 -17.94
CA LEU A 33 -4.94 -7.79 -18.74
C LEU A 33 -5.23 -9.25 -18.40
N SER A 34 -5.50 -9.57 -17.14
CA SER A 34 -5.86 -10.93 -16.72
C SER A 34 -7.22 -11.36 -17.29
N PHE A 35 -8.21 -10.46 -17.28
CA PHE A 35 -9.51 -10.68 -17.93
C PHE A 35 -9.38 -10.82 -19.46
N ALA A 36 -8.55 -9.99 -20.09
CA ALA A 36 -8.29 -10.09 -21.52
C ALA A 36 -7.58 -11.41 -21.88
N LEU A 37 -6.64 -11.87 -21.05
CA LEU A 37 -5.91 -13.12 -21.25
C LEU A 37 -6.83 -14.34 -21.16
N SER A 38 -7.84 -14.31 -20.28
CA SER A 38 -8.84 -15.38 -20.17
C SER A 38 -9.82 -15.43 -21.36
N GLY A 39 -9.65 -14.58 -22.37
CA GLY A 39 -10.46 -14.56 -23.58
C GLY A 39 -11.71 -13.69 -23.51
N LEU A 40 -11.89 -12.88 -22.46
CA LEU A 40 -12.99 -11.93 -22.35
C LEU A 40 -12.60 -10.59 -23.00
N PRO A 41 -13.35 -10.05 -23.98
CA PRO A 41 -13.07 -8.75 -24.55
C PRO A 41 -13.05 -7.68 -23.45
N THR A 42 -11.92 -6.98 -23.33
CA THR A 42 -11.70 -6.05 -22.23
C THR A 42 -11.34 -4.65 -22.72
N ILE A 43 -11.97 -3.63 -22.14
CA ILE A 43 -11.69 -2.22 -22.37
C ILE A 43 -11.16 -1.61 -21.07
N GLY A 44 -9.97 -1.02 -21.09
CA GLY A 44 -9.45 -0.21 -19.99
C GLY A 44 -9.84 1.26 -20.15
N VAL A 45 -10.22 1.92 -19.05
CA VAL A 45 -10.55 3.35 -19.03
C VAL A 45 -9.66 4.06 -18.02
N ASP A 46 -9.01 5.14 -18.43
CA ASP A 46 -8.28 6.04 -17.54
C ASP A 46 -8.47 7.50 -17.93
N ILE A 47 -8.42 8.40 -16.95
CA ILE A 47 -8.43 9.84 -17.20
C ILE A 47 -7.08 10.35 -17.72
N ASN A 48 -6.00 9.59 -17.48
CA ASN A 48 -4.66 9.95 -17.91
C ASN A 48 -4.44 9.63 -19.40
N SER A 49 -4.57 10.64 -20.26
CA SER A 49 -4.38 10.49 -21.71
C SER A 49 -2.99 9.96 -22.08
N ASN A 50 -1.93 10.38 -21.37
CA ASN A 50 -0.57 9.93 -21.65
C ASN A 50 -0.40 8.42 -21.39
N LEU A 51 -1.06 7.89 -20.34
CA LEU A 51 -1.08 6.46 -20.05
C LEU A 51 -1.81 5.69 -21.15
N VAL A 52 -2.99 6.18 -21.55
CA VAL A 52 -3.81 5.60 -22.62
C VAL A 52 -3.05 5.57 -23.94
N ASP A 53 -2.41 6.67 -24.33
CA ASP A 53 -1.61 6.78 -25.56
C ASP A 53 -0.38 5.85 -25.53
N SER A 54 0.29 5.74 -24.39
CA SER A 54 1.41 4.81 -24.21
C SER A 54 0.96 3.36 -24.41
N ILE A 55 -0.18 2.97 -23.84
CA ILE A 55 -0.69 1.61 -23.98
C ILE A 55 -1.15 1.34 -25.42
N ASN A 56 -1.89 2.25 -26.03
CA ASN A 56 -2.36 2.11 -27.42
C ASN A 56 -1.21 2.06 -28.43
N SER A 57 -0.05 2.67 -28.12
CA SER A 57 1.18 2.55 -28.91
C SER A 57 1.98 1.26 -28.64
N GLY A 58 1.44 0.33 -27.85
CA GLY A 58 2.07 -0.96 -27.55
C GLY A 58 3.17 -0.89 -26.51
N LYS A 59 3.25 0.19 -25.71
CA LYS A 59 4.26 0.36 -24.67
C LYS A 59 3.67 0.07 -23.29
N PHE A 60 4.07 -1.07 -22.71
CA PHE A 60 3.68 -1.46 -21.36
C PHE A 60 4.25 -0.50 -20.29
N PRO A 61 3.41 0.08 -19.41
CA PRO A 61 3.85 1.12 -18.47
C PRO A 61 4.44 0.58 -17.15
N LEU A 62 4.10 -0.64 -16.71
CA LEU A 62 4.48 -1.18 -15.40
C LEU A 62 5.72 -2.09 -15.48
N LYS A 63 6.87 -1.52 -15.85
CA LYS A 63 8.11 -2.29 -16.09
C LYS A 63 8.64 -3.07 -14.89
N ASP A 64 8.19 -2.71 -13.70
CA ASP A 64 8.54 -3.32 -12.42
C ASP A 64 7.57 -4.45 -12.01
N GLU A 65 6.64 -4.87 -12.87
CA GLU A 65 5.73 -6.01 -12.66
C GLU A 65 6.11 -7.19 -13.58
N PRO A 66 6.89 -8.17 -13.09
CA PRO A 66 7.38 -9.26 -13.92
C PRO A 66 6.25 -10.11 -14.54
N GLY A 67 6.35 -10.37 -15.85
CA GLY A 67 5.47 -11.27 -16.60
C GLY A 67 4.22 -10.61 -17.20
N TYR A 68 3.83 -9.42 -16.73
CA TYR A 68 2.69 -8.71 -17.32
C TYR A 68 3.00 -8.04 -18.66
N ASP A 69 4.26 -7.78 -18.95
CA ASP A 69 4.73 -7.36 -20.27
C ASP A 69 4.42 -8.41 -21.34
N ILE A 70 4.66 -9.69 -21.04
CA ILE A 70 4.36 -10.82 -21.94
C ILE A 70 2.84 -10.94 -22.16
N ILE A 71 2.06 -10.89 -21.06
CA ILE A 71 0.60 -10.94 -21.13
C ILE A 71 0.06 -9.77 -21.95
N PHE A 72 0.59 -8.57 -21.72
CA PHE A 72 0.24 -7.36 -22.44
C PHE A 72 0.44 -7.52 -23.95
N GLU A 73 1.62 -7.96 -24.38
CA GLU A 73 1.90 -8.20 -25.80
C GLU A 73 0.94 -9.22 -26.42
N GLU A 74 0.63 -10.29 -25.69
CA GLU A 74 -0.28 -11.34 -26.16
C GLU A 74 -1.71 -10.80 -26.38
N VAL A 75 -2.28 -10.11 -25.41
CA VAL A 75 -3.68 -9.63 -25.49
C VAL A 75 -3.84 -8.50 -26.50
N MET A 76 -2.81 -7.65 -26.65
CA MET A 76 -2.77 -6.61 -27.68
C MET A 76 -2.70 -7.22 -29.07
N LYS A 77 -1.86 -8.25 -29.28
CA LYS A 77 -1.77 -8.97 -30.57
C LYS A 77 -3.09 -9.66 -30.93
N LYS A 78 -3.78 -10.24 -29.95
CA LYS A 78 -5.11 -10.85 -30.13
C LYS A 78 -6.22 -9.82 -30.35
N LYS A 79 -5.94 -8.52 -30.16
CA LYS A 79 -6.92 -7.41 -30.19
C LYS A 79 -8.09 -7.65 -29.22
N ASN A 80 -7.79 -8.30 -28.10
CA ASN A 80 -8.78 -8.59 -27.06
C ASN A 80 -8.75 -7.56 -25.92
N PHE A 81 -7.82 -6.61 -25.98
CA PHE A 81 -7.67 -5.52 -25.03
C PHE A 81 -7.51 -4.19 -25.77
N HIS A 82 -8.25 -3.16 -25.33
CA HIS A 82 -8.13 -1.80 -25.84
C HIS A 82 -8.26 -0.81 -24.68
N VAL A 83 -7.72 0.39 -24.82
CA VAL A 83 -7.85 1.43 -23.79
C VAL A 83 -8.35 2.76 -24.34
N THR A 84 -9.10 3.50 -23.54
CA THR A 84 -9.69 4.79 -23.92
C THR A 84 -9.78 5.75 -22.74
N THR A 85 -9.89 7.04 -23.01
CA THR A 85 -10.29 8.05 -22.02
C THR A 85 -11.81 8.27 -21.98
N LYS A 86 -12.54 7.71 -22.94
CA LYS A 86 -13.99 7.90 -23.12
C LYS A 86 -14.78 6.83 -22.38
N ILE A 87 -15.22 7.18 -21.18
CA ILE A 87 -15.96 6.27 -20.30
C ILE A 87 -17.35 5.89 -20.85
N ASP A 88 -18.03 6.81 -21.52
CA ASP A 88 -19.35 6.62 -22.14
C ASP A 88 -19.33 5.55 -23.25
N GLU A 89 -18.32 5.61 -24.13
CA GLU A 89 -18.13 4.62 -25.20
C GLU A 89 -17.79 3.23 -24.65
N ALA A 90 -17.11 3.15 -23.50
CA ALA A 90 -16.75 1.90 -22.85
C ALA A 90 -17.94 1.29 -22.10
N LEU A 91 -18.64 2.08 -21.28
CA LEU A 91 -19.79 1.63 -20.50
C LEU A 91 -20.93 1.11 -21.38
N SER A 92 -21.22 1.78 -22.49
CA SER A 92 -22.27 1.39 -23.43
C SER A 92 -22.05 0.05 -24.15
N LYS A 93 -20.88 -0.58 -23.98
CA LYS A 93 -20.51 -1.85 -24.62
C LYS A 93 -20.15 -2.93 -23.60
N SER A 94 -20.36 -2.68 -22.31
CA SER A 94 -19.83 -3.54 -21.25
C SER A 94 -20.95 -4.23 -20.50
N ASP A 95 -20.76 -5.53 -20.27
CA ASP A 95 -21.62 -6.36 -19.43
C ASP A 95 -21.14 -6.34 -17.97
N VAL A 96 -19.82 -6.21 -17.78
CA VAL A 96 -19.14 -6.18 -16.48
C VAL A 96 -18.26 -4.94 -16.40
N VAL A 97 -18.36 -4.20 -15.30
CA VAL A 97 -17.57 -2.99 -15.04
C VAL A 97 -16.80 -3.16 -13.74
N LEU A 98 -15.48 -3.21 -13.81
CA LEU A 98 -14.56 -3.27 -12.68
C LEU A 98 -14.13 -1.85 -12.30
N LEU A 99 -14.19 -1.50 -11.02
CA LEU A 99 -13.72 -0.22 -10.50
C LEU A 99 -12.43 -0.42 -9.70
N SER A 100 -11.30 0.03 -10.26
CA SER A 100 -9.95 -0.04 -9.67
C SER A 100 -9.34 1.36 -9.59
N LEU A 101 -10.03 2.22 -8.85
CA LEU A 101 -9.73 3.64 -8.67
C LEU A 101 -8.96 3.90 -7.38
N PRO A 102 -8.12 4.96 -7.34
CA PRO A 102 -7.40 5.34 -6.14
C PRO A 102 -8.35 5.83 -5.05
N THR A 103 -8.04 5.49 -3.81
CA THR A 103 -8.74 5.96 -2.60
C THR A 103 -7.73 6.58 -1.63
N PRO A 104 -7.11 7.71 -2.02
CA PRO A 104 -6.05 8.33 -1.22
C PRO A 104 -6.62 8.93 0.06
N MET A 105 -5.74 9.41 0.91
CA MET A 105 -6.09 10.11 2.15
C MET A 105 -5.62 11.56 2.05
N ASP A 106 -6.45 12.50 2.52
CA ASP A 106 -6.08 13.91 2.57
C ASP A 106 -5.14 14.22 3.75
N SER A 107 -4.69 15.48 3.86
CA SER A 107 -3.81 15.93 4.94
C SER A 107 -4.44 15.92 6.33
N ASN A 108 -5.77 15.77 6.44
CA ASN A 108 -6.52 15.66 7.69
C ASN A 108 -6.79 14.21 8.08
N ASN A 109 -6.13 13.26 7.40
CA ASN A 109 -6.34 11.83 7.55
C ASN A 109 -7.78 11.38 7.23
N VAL A 110 -8.43 12.03 6.27
CA VAL A 110 -9.77 11.67 5.77
C VAL A 110 -9.63 10.96 4.43
N PRO A 111 -10.21 9.76 4.25
CA PRO A 111 -10.23 9.07 2.96
C PRO A 111 -10.98 9.88 1.90
N ASP A 112 -10.39 10.00 0.72
CA ASP A 112 -11.00 10.65 -0.44
C ASP A 112 -11.53 9.58 -1.42
N TYR A 113 -12.85 9.59 -1.61
CA TYR A 113 -13.55 8.71 -2.55
C TYR A 113 -14.07 9.45 -3.78
N SER A 114 -13.60 10.67 -4.06
CA SER A 114 -14.09 11.52 -5.15
C SER A 114 -14.00 10.83 -6.51
N ALA A 115 -12.93 10.06 -6.77
CA ALA A 115 -12.79 9.29 -8.01
C ALA A 115 -13.93 8.26 -8.19
N LEU A 116 -14.25 7.50 -7.14
CA LEU A 116 -15.37 6.54 -7.16
C LEU A 116 -16.72 7.23 -7.29
N LYS A 117 -16.92 8.36 -6.60
CA LYS A 117 -18.17 9.15 -6.67
C LYS A 117 -18.40 9.74 -8.06
N ASN A 118 -17.35 10.25 -8.70
CA ASN A 118 -17.42 10.76 -10.06
C ASN A 118 -17.76 9.64 -11.05
N VAL A 119 -17.13 8.46 -10.93
CA VAL A 119 -17.46 7.32 -11.78
C VAL A 119 -18.87 6.79 -11.50
N ALA A 120 -19.35 6.81 -10.26
CA ALA A 120 -20.73 6.48 -9.94
C ALA A 120 -21.74 7.41 -10.63
N GLN A 121 -21.44 8.71 -10.73
CA GLN A 121 -22.27 9.64 -11.50
C GLN A 121 -22.25 9.32 -12.99
N GLN A 122 -21.10 8.93 -13.55
CA GLN A 122 -21.03 8.50 -14.96
C GLN A 122 -21.80 7.19 -15.19
N LEU A 123 -21.77 6.26 -14.23
CA LEU A 123 -22.58 5.05 -14.27
C LEU A 123 -24.07 5.39 -14.27
N HIS A 124 -24.53 6.35 -13.45
CA HIS A 124 -25.92 6.81 -13.49
C HIS A 124 -26.38 7.23 -14.90
N ASP A 125 -25.51 7.98 -15.61
CA ASP A 125 -25.83 8.52 -16.92
C ASP A 125 -25.81 7.44 -18.02
N PHE A 126 -24.79 6.57 -18.02
CA PHE A 126 -24.42 5.72 -19.16
C PHE A 126 -24.57 4.22 -18.94
N LEU A 127 -24.94 3.76 -17.74
CA LEU A 127 -25.12 2.33 -17.46
C LEU A 127 -26.26 1.74 -18.28
N ILE A 128 -26.06 0.50 -18.75
CA ILE A 128 -27.08 -0.28 -19.45
C ILE A 128 -27.74 -1.24 -18.45
N PRO A 129 -29.08 -1.36 -18.45
CA PRO A 129 -29.77 -2.39 -17.68
C PRO A 129 -29.16 -3.76 -17.89
N GLY A 130 -28.76 -4.39 -16.79
CA GLY A 130 -28.12 -5.69 -16.76
C GLY A 130 -26.64 -5.68 -16.41
N THR A 131 -26.01 -4.50 -16.43
CA THR A 131 -24.58 -4.36 -16.13
C THR A 131 -24.26 -4.88 -14.73
N LEU A 132 -23.13 -5.58 -14.58
CA LEU A 132 -22.56 -5.98 -13.30
C LEU A 132 -21.39 -5.06 -12.93
N VAL A 133 -21.53 -4.29 -11.85
CA VAL A 133 -20.46 -3.43 -11.32
C VAL A 133 -19.72 -4.15 -10.19
N ILE A 134 -18.39 -4.19 -10.25
CA ILE A 134 -17.55 -4.87 -9.25
C ILE A 134 -16.49 -3.89 -8.77
N VAL A 135 -16.50 -3.59 -7.48
CA VAL A 135 -15.53 -2.65 -6.88
C VAL A 135 -14.33 -3.43 -6.34
N GLU A 136 -13.14 -3.15 -6.88
CA GLU A 136 -11.87 -3.67 -6.37
C GLU A 136 -11.14 -2.64 -5.49
N SER A 137 -11.44 -1.35 -5.65
CA SER A 137 -10.93 -0.27 -4.81
C SER A 137 -11.15 -0.52 -3.32
N THR A 138 -10.16 -0.16 -2.50
CA THR A 138 -10.27 -0.28 -1.05
C THR A 138 -11.16 0.84 -0.50
N VAL A 139 -12.30 0.47 0.10
CA VAL A 139 -13.28 1.39 0.68
C VAL A 139 -13.73 0.94 2.06
N GLU A 140 -14.30 1.86 2.84
CA GLU A 140 -14.85 1.58 4.16
C GLU A 140 -16.10 0.68 4.13
N PRO A 141 -16.35 -0.13 5.18
CA PRO A 141 -17.55 -0.95 5.27
C PRO A 141 -18.80 -0.09 5.24
N GLY A 142 -19.70 -0.36 4.29
CA GLY A 142 -20.92 0.42 4.10
C GLY A 142 -20.83 1.49 3.01
N PHE A 143 -19.63 1.79 2.47
CA PHE A 143 -19.50 2.78 1.40
C PHE A 143 -20.31 2.40 0.15
N ILE A 144 -20.29 1.12 -0.22
CA ILE A 144 -21.03 0.61 -1.39
C ILE A 144 -22.53 0.85 -1.21
N GLU A 145 -23.07 0.43 -0.06
CA GLU A 145 -24.50 0.47 0.22
C GLU A 145 -25.02 1.88 0.50
N ASN A 146 -24.25 2.70 1.22
CA ASN A 146 -24.72 3.97 1.75
C ASN A 146 -24.35 5.18 0.88
N GLU A 147 -23.34 5.06 0.01
CA GLU A 147 -22.86 6.18 -0.82
C GLU A 147 -22.86 5.81 -2.31
N LEU A 148 -22.20 4.71 -2.70
CA LEU A 148 -22.01 4.39 -4.11
C LEU A 148 -23.32 4.04 -4.82
N ILE A 149 -24.12 3.13 -4.25
CA ILE A 149 -25.42 2.74 -4.82
C ILE A 149 -26.34 3.97 -4.93
N PRO A 150 -26.57 4.78 -3.87
CA PRO A 150 -27.41 5.97 -3.98
C PRO A 150 -27.01 6.95 -5.10
N ILE A 151 -25.71 7.12 -5.35
CA ILE A 151 -25.21 7.98 -6.45
C ILE A 151 -25.56 7.37 -7.82
N ILE A 152 -25.36 6.06 -8.00
CA ILE A 152 -25.68 5.37 -9.27
C ILE A 152 -27.19 5.38 -9.54
N GLU A 153 -28.01 5.14 -8.52
CA GLU A 153 -29.47 5.15 -8.66
C GLU A 153 -30.02 6.56 -8.93
N GLY A 154 -29.32 7.59 -8.44
CA GLY A 154 -29.74 8.98 -8.55
C GLY A 154 -31.07 9.29 -7.84
N ASN A 155 -31.55 10.51 -8.03
CA ASN A 155 -32.83 10.96 -7.48
C ASN A 155 -34.03 10.48 -8.30
N ASP A 156 -33.84 10.26 -9.60
CA ASP A 156 -34.88 9.79 -10.52
C ASP A 156 -35.11 8.27 -10.41
N LYS A 157 -34.22 7.55 -9.71
CA LYS A 157 -34.25 6.09 -9.55
C LYS A 157 -34.32 5.35 -10.89
N LYS A 158 -33.63 5.89 -11.91
CA LYS A 158 -33.59 5.35 -13.28
C LYS A 158 -33.17 3.88 -13.33
N PHE A 159 -32.23 3.49 -12.48
CA PHE A 159 -31.78 2.11 -12.32
C PHE A 159 -31.73 1.76 -10.83
N LEU A 160 -32.22 0.58 -10.46
CA LEU A 160 -32.21 0.09 -9.09
C LEU A 160 -31.22 -1.06 -8.91
N ALA A 161 -30.38 -0.98 -7.89
CA ALA A 161 -29.41 -2.02 -7.59
C ALA A 161 -30.11 -3.34 -7.23
N GLY A 162 -29.66 -4.44 -7.84
CA GLY A 162 -30.23 -5.78 -7.65
C GLY A 162 -31.40 -6.12 -8.58
N ASN A 163 -32.01 -5.10 -9.19
CA ASN A 163 -33.08 -5.26 -10.17
C ASN A 163 -32.57 -4.99 -11.58
N ASP A 164 -32.09 -3.76 -11.81
CA ASP A 164 -31.66 -3.27 -13.11
C ASP A 164 -30.16 -3.42 -13.32
N PHE A 165 -29.35 -3.44 -12.26
CA PHE A 165 -27.91 -3.71 -12.36
C PHE A 165 -27.43 -4.50 -11.15
N GLY A 166 -26.39 -5.32 -11.35
CA GLY A 166 -25.71 -6.04 -10.27
C GLY A 166 -24.60 -5.19 -9.67
N ILE A 167 -24.38 -5.29 -8.36
CA ILE A 167 -23.18 -4.69 -7.75
C ILE A 167 -22.58 -5.58 -6.66
N GLY A 168 -21.25 -5.65 -6.67
CA GLY A 168 -20.49 -6.35 -5.64
C GLY A 168 -19.07 -5.80 -5.51
N VAL A 169 -18.27 -6.52 -4.73
CA VAL A 169 -16.88 -6.17 -4.43
C VAL A 169 -15.99 -7.40 -4.53
N CYS A 170 -14.79 -7.18 -5.05
CA CYS A 170 -13.69 -8.14 -5.02
C CYS A 170 -12.40 -7.39 -4.64
N PRO A 171 -12.25 -6.99 -3.37
CA PRO A 171 -11.13 -6.13 -2.96
C PRO A 171 -9.79 -6.81 -3.22
N GLU A 172 -8.88 -6.11 -3.89
CA GLU A 172 -7.59 -6.65 -4.28
C GLU A 172 -6.62 -6.74 -3.08
N THR A 173 -5.78 -7.78 -3.04
CA THR A 173 -4.78 -8.02 -1.98
C THR A 173 -3.34 -8.15 -2.50
N ALA A 174 -3.13 -8.07 -3.81
CA ALA A 174 -1.81 -8.12 -4.43
C ALA A 174 -0.89 -6.99 -4.00
N ASN A 175 0.40 -7.31 -3.94
CA ASN A 175 1.48 -6.37 -3.65
C ASN A 175 2.14 -5.89 -4.95
N PRO A 176 2.41 -4.58 -5.09
CA PRO A 176 3.23 -4.06 -6.19
C PRO A 176 4.60 -4.76 -6.26
N GLY A 177 5.05 -5.02 -7.48
CA GLY A 177 6.29 -5.73 -7.81
C GLY A 177 6.15 -7.25 -7.91
N GLN A 178 4.98 -7.80 -7.58
CA GLN A 178 4.70 -9.24 -7.64
C GLN A 178 3.23 -9.55 -7.90
N ILE A 179 2.52 -8.67 -8.61
CA ILE A 179 1.07 -8.77 -8.78
C ILE A 179 0.67 -10.09 -9.43
N LEU A 180 1.39 -10.54 -10.46
CA LEU A 180 1.09 -11.79 -11.17
C LEU A 180 1.22 -13.01 -10.25
N ASN A 181 2.24 -13.02 -9.39
CA ASN A 181 2.44 -14.07 -8.41
C ASN A 181 1.27 -14.10 -7.40
N ASP A 182 0.87 -12.93 -6.92
CA ASP A 182 -0.19 -12.81 -5.93
C ASP A 182 -1.56 -13.19 -6.52
N PHE A 183 -1.86 -12.79 -7.76
CA PHE A 183 -3.09 -13.15 -8.47
C PHE A 183 -3.24 -14.67 -8.67
N ASN A 184 -2.13 -15.40 -8.72
CA ASN A 184 -2.09 -16.86 -8.89
C ASN A 184 -2.08 -17.64 -7.57
N LYS A 185 -1.90 -16.97 -6.42
CA LYS A 185 -1.71 -17.63 -5.12
C LYS A 185 -2.69 -17.20 -4.04
N LEU A 186 -3.05 -15.92 -3.99
CA LEU A 186 -3.85 -15.37 -2.91
C LEU A 186 -5.34 -15.58 -3.20
N PRO A 187 -6.12 -16.05 -2.21
CA PRO A 187 -7.56 -16.13 -2.36
C PRO A 187 -8.18 -14.74 -2.52
N ARG A 188 -9.28 -14.65 -3.25
CA ARG A 188 -10.03 -13.41 -3.44
C ARG A 188 -11.36 -13.45 -2.67
N LEU A 189 -11.71 -12.34 -2.04
CA LEU A 189 -13.00 -12.20 -1.36
C LEU A 189 -14.06 -11.79 -2.38
N VAL A 190 -15.26 -12.36 -2.28
CA VAL A 190 -16.40 -11.96 -3.13
C VAL A 190 -17.58 -11.60 -2.24
N GLY A 191 -17.97 -10.32 -2.22
CA GLY A 191 -19.19 -9.85 -1.57
C GLY A 191 -20.12 -9.20 -2.59
N ALA A 192 -21.43 -9.31 -2.41
CA ALA A 192 -22.40 -8.67 -3.31
C ALA A 192 -23.64 -8.20 -2.54
N ILE A 193 -24.52 -7.46 -3.24
CA ILE A 193 -25.81 -7.02 -2.68
C ILE A 193 -26.81 -8.15 -2.45
N ASN A 194 -26.64 -9.29 -3.11
CA ASN A 194 -27.41 -10.51 -2.90
C ASN A 194 -26.65 -11.75 -3.40
N GLU A 195 -27.12 -12.94 -2.99
CA GLU A 195 -26.47 -14.22 -3.29
C GLU A 195 -26.37 -14.52 -4.79
N LYS A 196 -27.39 -14.14 -5.57
CA LYS A 196 -27.39 -14.34 -7.02
C LYS A 196 -26.26 -13.55 -7.68
N ILE A 197 -26.07 -12.29 -7.33
CA ILE A 197 -24.97 -11.48 -7.85
C ILE A 197 -23.62 -12.02 -7.37
N ALA A 198 -23.52 -12.52 -6.13
CA ALA A 198 -22.30 -13.13 -5.62
C ALA A 198 -21.90 -14.39 -6.44
N ASP A 199 -22.84 -15.25 -6.80
CA ASP A 199 -22.59 -16.44 -7.65
C ASP A 199 -22.10 -16.02 -9.05
N ILE A 200 -22.71 -14.98 -9.64
CA ILE A 200 -22.28 -14.45 -10.95
C ILE A 200 -20.83 -13.94 -10.89
N ILE A 201 -20.50 -13.10 -9.91
CA ILE A 201 -19.14 -12.58 -9.71
C ILE A 201 -18.17 -13.75 -9.52
N THR A 202 -18.54 -14.72 -8.69
CA THR A 202 -17.70 -15.89 -8.40
C THR A 202 -17.38 -16.67 -9.67
N ARG A 203 -18.36 -16.92 -10.55
CA ARG A 203 -18.13 -17.64 -11.81
C ARG A 203 -17.22 -16.90 -12.76
N ILE A 204 -17.43 -15.58 -12.90
CA ILE A 204 -16.60 -14.73 -13.75
C ILE A 204 -15.15 -14.74 -13.23
N TYR A 205 -14.95 -14.47 -11.94
CA TYR A 205 -13.61 -14.45 -11.36
C TYR A 205 -12.96 -15.84 -11.37
N LYS A 206 -13.71 -16.94 -11.26
CA LYS A 206 -13.15 -18.30 -11.32
C LYS A 206 -12.67 -18.67 -12.72
N HIS A 207 -13.26 -18.09 -13.75
CA HIS A 207 -12.78 -18.22 -15.14
C HIS A 207 -11.46 -17.48 -15.36
N VAL A 208 -11.30 -16.32 -14.72
CA VAL A 208 -10.12 -15.45 -14.87
C VAL A 208 -8.97 -15.90 -13.96
N PHE A 209 -9.27 -16.29 -12.73
CA PHE A 209 -8.30 -16.59 -11.69
C PHE A 209 -8.48 -18.01 -11.15
N THR A 210 -7.38 -18.75 -11.05
CA THR A 210 -7.38 -20.15 -10.59
C THR A 210 -7.44 -20.29 -9.06
N VAL A 211 -7.31 -19.20 -8.33
CA VAL A 211 -7.30 -19.16 -6.85
C VAL A 211 -8.66 -19.47 -6.24
N ASP A 212 -8.68 -19.66 -4.92
CA ASP A 212 -9.91 -19.78 -4.16
C ASP A 212 -10.66 -18.44 -4.11
N LEU A 213 -11.98 -18.52 -4.27
CA LEU A 213 -12.89 -17.39 -4.10
C LEU A 213 -13.68 -17.63 -2.82
N ILE A 214 -13.54 -16.71 -1.86
CA ILE A 214 -14.14 -16.82 -0.54
C ILE A 214 -15.39 -15.94 -0.53
N PRO A 215 -16.60 -16.52 -0.53
CA PRO A 215 -17.84 -15.77 -0.52
C PRO A 215 -18.04 -15.08 0.84
N MET A 216 -18.40 -13.81 0.80
CA MET A 216 -18.76 -12.99 1.95
C MET A 216 -20.26 -12.73 1.93
N PRO A 217 -20.91 -12.63 3.10
CA PRO A 217 -22.37 -12.45 3.18
C PRO A 217 -22.87 -11.15 2.53
N ASN A 218 -22.02 -10.13 2.39
CA ASN A 218 -22.33 -8.87 1.71
C ASN A 218 -21.05 -8.06 1.42
N CYS A 219 -21.18 -6.96 0.68
CA CYS A 219 -20.09 -6.03 0.36
C CYS A 219 -19.41 -5.46 1.61
N LYS A 220 -20.20 -4.98 2.58
CA LYS A 220 -19.71 -4.44 3.85
C LYS A 220 -18.79 -5.42 4.59
N THR A 221 -19.13 -6.71 4.65
CA THR A 221 -18.28 -7.73 5.28
C THR A 221 -16.98 -7.95 4.52
N ALA A 222 -17.01 -8.03 3.18
CA ALA A 222 -15.79 -8.18 2.38
C ALA A 222 -14.82 -7.00 2.57
N ASN A 223 -15.34 -5.77 2.54
CA ASN A 223 -14.54 -4.56 2.79
C ASN A 223 -14.00 -4.54 4.23
N ALA A 224 -14.79 -4.97 5.21
CA ALA A 224 -14.35 -5.06 6.60
C ALA A 224 -13.19 -6.05 6.77
N VAL A 225 -13.23 -7.22 6.13
CA VAL A 225 -12.14 -8.21 6.16
C VAL A 225 -10.84 -7.59 5.59
N LYS A 226 -10.92 -6.95 4.43
CA LYS A 226 -9.76 -6.30 3.78
C LYS A 226 -9.09 -5.25 4.66
N LEU A 227 -9.87 -4.40 5.33
CA LEU A 227 -9.31 -3.39 6.21
C LEU A 227 -8.76 -4.01 7.50
N THR A 228 -9.49 -4.95 8.09
CA THR A 228 -9.12 -5.62 9.35
C THR A 228 -7.75 -6.26 9.26
N THR A 229 -7.38 -6.90 8.14
CA THR A 229 -6.06 -7.53 8.00
C THR A 229 -4.91 -6.53 8.08
N ASN A 230 -5.08 -5.33 7.50
CA ASN A 230 -4.06 -4.28 7.53
C ASN A 230 -4.02 -3.58 8.89
N VAL A 231 -5.19 -3.28 9.47
CA VAL A 231 -5.27 -2.61 10.77
C VAL A 231 -4.80 -3.50 11.90
N PHE A 232 -5.05 -4.81 11.83
CA PHE A 232 -4.44 -5.78 12.74
C PHE A 232 -2.91 -5.70 12.72
N ARG A 233 -2.30 -5.64 11.54
CA ARG A 233 -0.83 -5.49 11.41
C ARG A 233 -0.34 -4.17 11.99
N ASP A 234 -1.03 -3.06 11.71
CA ASP A 234 -0.69 -1.72 12.21
C ASP A 234 -0.71 -1.66 13.75
N ILE A 235 -1.75 -2.24 14.38
CA ILE A 235 -1.87 -2.35 15.85
C ILE A 235 -0.71 -3.18 16.44
N ASN A 236 -0.39 -4.33 15.85
CA ASN A 236 0.68 -5.17 16.38
C ASN A 236 2.05 -4.52 16.22
N ILE A 237 2.29 -3.76 15.14
CA ILE A 237 3.53 -2.97 15.02
C ILE A 237 3.58 -1.88 16.10
N ALA A 238 2.47 -1.19 16.37
CA ALA A 238 2.40 -0.19 17.44
C ALA A 238 2.68 -0.79 18.82
N PHE A 239 2.10 -1.95 19.11
CA PHE A 239 2.37 -2.67 20.35
C PHE A 239 3.85 -3.01 20.51
N VAL A 240 4.49 -3.52 19.45
CA VAL A 240 5.92 -3.86 19.50
C VAL A 240 6.80 -2.59 19.59
N ASN A 241 6.42 -1.50 18.93
CA ASN A 241 7.07 -0.20 19.05
C ASN A 241 7.02 0.33 20.50
N GLU A 242 5.84 0.26 21.14
CA GLU A 242 5.68 0.69 22.53
C GLU A 242 6.52 -0.15 23.49
N LEU A 243 6.56 -1.48 23.29
CA LEU A 243 7.44 -2.37 24.05
C LEU A 243 8.93 -2.06 23.81
N ALA A 244 9.31 -1.71 22.59
CA ALA A 244 10.71 -1.38 22.27
C ALA A 244 11.20 -0.18 23.10
N VAL A 245 10.41 0.88 23.19
CA VAL A 245 10.71 2.05 24.01
C VAL A 245 10.81 1.70 25.50
N LEU A 246 9.92 0.84 26.00
CA LEU A 246 10.00 0.36 27.38
C LEU A 246 11.26 -0.48 27.63
N PHE A 247 11.58 -1.40 26.73
CA PHE A 247 12.71 -2.31 26.86
C PHE A 247 14.06 -1.60 26.78
N GLU A 248 14.18 -0.55 25.97
CA GLU A 248 15.34 0.35 25.99
C GLU A 248 15.61 0.88 27.42
N SER A 249 14.56 1.35 28.10
CA SER A 249 14.66 1.89 29.46
C SER A 249 15.03 0.84 30.51
N LEU A 250 14.83 -0.45 30.19
CA LEU A 250 15.14 -1.58 31.06
C LEU A 250 16.47 -2.26 30.71
N GLY A 251 17.18 -1.82 29.67
CA GLY A 251 18.39 -2.50 29.21
C GLY A 251 18.11 -3.84 28.51
N ILE A 252 16.90 -4.01 27.95
CA ILE A 252 16.46 -5.25 27.30
C ILE A 252 16.51 -5.07 25.77
N ASP A 253 17.04 -6.07 25.08
CA ASP A 253 17.03 -6.13 23.61
C ASP A 253 15.70 -6.73 23.11
N THR A 254 14.90 -5.89 22.46
CA THR A 254 13.60 -6.23 21.90
C THR A 254 13.69 -7.34 20.87
N ASN A 255 14.73 -7.37 20.03
CA ASN A 255 14.89 -8.43 19.04
C ASN A 255 15.13 -9.77 19.71
N LYS A 256 15.95 -9.83 20.77
CA LYS A 256 16.13 -11.07 21.55
C LYS A 256 14.81 -11.55 22.18
N VAL A 257 13.97 -10.63 22.68
CA VAL A 257 12.65 -10.97 23.20
C VAL A 257 11.75 -11.54 22.11
N LEU A 258 11.69 -10.91 20.93
CA LEU A 258 10.85 -11.34 19.82
C LEU A 258 11.31 -12.69 19.23
N GLU A 259 12.62 -12.90 19.12
CA GLU A 259 13.23 -14.16 18.66
C GLU A 259 12.91 -15.33 19.59
N ALA A 260 12.86 -15.10 20.90
CA ALA A 260 12.39 -16.10 21.86
C ALA A 260 10.85 -16.25 21.81
N ALA A 261 10.10 -15.15 21.72
CA ALA A 261 8.64 -15.18 21.74
C ALA A 261 8.04 -15.91 20.52
N LYS A 262 8.65 -15.79 19.34
CA LYS A 262 8.18 -16.48 18.12
C LYS A 262 8.28 -18.00 18.17
N THR A 263 9.00 -18.58 19.13
CA THR A 263 9.01 -20.05 19.33
C THR A 263 7.68 -20.56 19.93
N LYS A 264 6.86 -19.66 20.50
CA LYS A 264 5.53 -19.98 20.99
C LYS A 264 4.55 -20.10 19.81
N TYR A 265 3.84 -21.22 19.73
CA TYR A 265 2.99 -21.60 18.60
C TYR A 265 1.92 -20.58 18.18
N ASN A 266 1.49 -19.68 19.07
CA ASN A 266 0.43 -18.70 18.81
C ASN A 266 0.92 -17.24 18.89
N PHE A 267 2.22 -17.00 18.73
CA PHE A 267 2.77 -15.64 18.69
C PHE A 267 3.05 -15.21 17.24
N GLN A 268 2.27 -14.26 16.74
CA GLN A 268 2.52 -13.66 15.42
C GLN A 268 3.51 -12.50 15.56
N ILE A 269 4.75 -12.75 15.16
CA ILE A 269 5.83 -11.77 15.27
C ILE A 269 5.60 -10.55 14.36
N HIS A 270 5.85 -9.39 14.94
CA HIS A 270 6.01 -8.10 14.28
C HIS A 270 7.28 -7.46 14.85
N TYR A 271 7.90 -6.54 14.12
CA TYR A 271 9.16 -5.91 14.52
C TYR A 271 8.97 -4.41 14.70
N PRO A 272 9.71 -3.79 15.63
CA PRO A 272 9.63 -2.35 15.80
C PRO A 272 10.31 -1.64 14.63
N GLY A 273 10.14 -0.33 14.55
CA GLY A 273 10.73 0.48 13.50
C GLY A 273 10.61 1.98 13.72
N PRO A 274 11.14 2.79 12.79
CA PRO A 274 11.10 4.25 12.87
C PRO A 274 9.69 4.83 12.70
N GLY A 275 8.69 4.00 12.48
CA GLY A 275 7.30 4.36 12.22
C GLY A 275 6.67 3.40 11.22
N VAL A 276 5.43 3.69 10.82
CA VAL A 276 4.68 2.90 9.83
C VAL A 276 4.25 3.81 8.68
N GLY A 277 4.77 3.51 7.50
CA GLY A 277 4.44 4.22 6.27
C GLY A 277 3.70 3.38 5.22
N GLY A 278 3.67 3.91 4.01
CA GLY A 278 2.98 3.32 2.86
C GLY A 278 1.47 3.62 2.84
N PRO A 279 0.82 3.40 1.69
CA PRO A 279 -0.57 3.83 1.50
C PRO A 279 -1.61 2.87 2.09
N CYS A 280 -1.20 1.73 2.67
CA CYS A 280 -2.15 0.70 3.14
C CYS A 280 -2.37 0.73 4.65
N LEU A 281 -1.31 0.59 5.47
CA LEU A 281 -1.51 0.43 6.92
C LEU A 281 -2.05 1.71 7.58
N PRO A 282 -1.43 2.90 7.39
CA PRO A 282 -1.96 4.15 7.93
C PRO A 282 -3.37 4.48 7.42
N VAL A 283 -3.55 4.45 6.09
CA VAL A 283 -4.80 4.86 5.45
C VAL A 283 -5.96 3.96 5.88
N ASN A 284 -5.77 2.63 5.93
CA ASN A 284 -6.85 1.71 6.31
C ASN A 284 -7.24 1.87 7.79
N SER A 285 -6.29 2.17 8.67
CA SER A 285 -6.58 2.54 10.07
C SER A 285 -7.45 3.80 10.14
N TYR A 286 -7.11 4.82 9.35
CA TYR A 286 -7.92 6.04 9.28
C TYR A 286 -9.27 5.84 8.59
N GLN A 287 -9.41 4.94 7.63
CA GLN A 287 -10.73 4.56 7.08
C GLN A 287 -11.65 4.04 8.18
N PHE A 288 -11.17 3.14 9.04
CA PHE A 288 -11.95 2.68 10.19
C PHE A 288 -12.25 3.80 11.20
N LEU A 289 -11.27 4.64 11.53
CA LEU A 289 -11.47 5.75 12.47
C LEU A 289 -12.50 6.76 11.95
N ASN A 290 -12.48 7.09 10.66
CA ASN A 290 -13.45 8.01 10.07
C ASN A 290 -14.85 7.40 9.98
N LEU A 291 -14.97 6.10 9.67
CA LEU A 291 -16.24 5.40 9.79
C LEU A 291 -16.77 5.43 11.23
N ALA A 292 -15.91 5.14 12.22
CA ALA A 292 -16.27 5.20 13.63
C ALA A 292 -16.75 6.60 14.04
N LYS A 293 -16.05 7.67 13.65
CA LYS A 293 -16.47 9.06 13.93
C LYS A 293 -17.89 9.37 13.46
N LYS A 294 -18.33 8.84 12.32
CA LYS A 294 -19.69 9.03 11.79
C LYS A 294 -20.77 8.34 12.65
N ILE A 295 -20.41 7.30 13.39
CA ILE A 295 -21.34 6.47 14.19
C ILE A 295 -21.25 6.82 15.67
N ASN A 296 -20.06 6.71 16.25
CA ASN A 296 -19.70 7.06 17.61
C ASN A 296 -18.18 7.34 17.69
N PRO A 297 -17.77 8.60 17.96
CA PRO A 297 -16.36 9.00 17.97
C PRO A 297 -15.50 8.34 19.05
N ASP A 298 -16.10 7.72 20.06
CA ASP A 298 -15.39 7.03 21.15
C ASP A 298 -15.05 5.56 20.83
N LEU A 299 -15.50 5.03 19.68
CA LEU A 299 -15.14 3.70 19.22
C LEU A 299 -13.67 3.63 18.76
N LEU A 300 -13.13 2.42 18.73
CA LEU A 300 -11.81 2.11 18.13
C LEU A 300 -10.61 2.80 18.81
N LYS A 301 -10.66 2.99 20.14
CA LYS A 301 -9.55 3.57 20.92
C LYS A 301 -8.19 2.88 20.68
N ILE A 302 -8.17 1.55 20.54
CA ILE A 302 -6.95 0.79 20.26
C ILE A 302 -6.33 1.21 18.92
N ILE A 303 -7.14 1.36 17.87
CA ILE A 303 -6.66 1.78 16.55
C ILE A 303 -6.10 3.21 16.62
N LYS A 304 -6.82 4.11 17.29
CA LYS A 304 -6.39 5.49 17.48
C LYS A 304 -5.03 5.57 18.19
N LEU A 305 -4.90 4.92 19.34
CA LEU A 305 -3.65 4.89 20.10
C LEU A 305 -2.53 4.22 19.31
N SER A 306 -2.82 3.16 18.55
CA SER A 306 -1.82 2.51 17.70
C SER A 306 -1.25 3.45 16.64
N ARG A 307 -2.10 4.28 16.01
CA ARG A 307 -1.63 5.33 15.08
C ARG A 307 -0.78 6.37 15.76
N GLU A 308 -1.23 6.89 16.91
CA GLU A 308 -0.47 7.86 17.69
C GLU A 308 0.91 7.33 18.11
N ILE A 309 1.00 6.05 18.48
CA ILE A 309 2.27 5.39 18.82
C ILE A 309 3.16 5.31 17.58
N ASN A 310 2.65 4.75 16.47
CA ASN A 310 3.42 4.59 15.23
C ASN A 310 3.91 5.93 14.66
N GLU A 311 3.13 7.00 14.80
CA GLU A 311 3.47 8.35 14.32
C GLU A 311 4.45 9.11 15.22
N LYS A 312 4.62 8.67 16.47
CA LYS A 312 5.62 9.21 17.41
C LYS A 312 7.00 8.56 17.28
N MET A 313 7.09 7.38 16.64
CA MET A 313 8.39 6.70 16.48
C MET A 313 9.46 7.53 15.74
N PRO A 314 9.14 8.36 14.72
CA PRO A 314 10.10 9.30 14.14
C PRO A 314 10.74 10.24 15.17
N GLU A 315 9.96 10.73 16.13
CA GLU A 315 10.45 11.58 17.22
C GLU A 315 11.39 10.79 18.15
N HIS A 316 11.01 9.56 18.49
CA HIS A 316 11.83 8.66 19.31
C HIS A 316 13.20 8.41 18.67
N VAL A 317 13.26 8.12 17.36
CA VAL A 317 14.52 7.95 16.62
C VAL A 317 15.41 9.20 16.72
N VAL A 318 14.83 10.39 16.58
CA VAL A 318 15.57 11.65 16.74
C VAL A 318 16.05 11.84 18.18
N ASN A 319 15.29 11.39 19.18
CA ASN A 319 15.70 11.44 20.58
C ASN A 319 16.87 10.47 20.88
N LEU A 320 16.90 9.28 20.27
CA LEU A 320 18.07 8.40 20.30
C LEU A 320 19.31 9.10 19.74
N MET A 321 19.14 9.81 18.61
CA MET A 321 20.24 10.58 18.01
C MET A 321 20.75 11.67 18.94
N LYS A 322 19.85 12.47 19.54
CA LYS A 322 20.21 13.48 20.55
C LYS A 322 20.97 12.86 21.72
N SER A 323 20.54 11.69 22.19
CA SER A 323 21.22 10.99 23.28
C SER A 323 22.65 10.61 22.91
N CYS A 324 22.88 10.13 21.69
CA CYS A 324 24.22 9.79 21.22
C CYS A 324 25.12 11.03 21.10
N PHE A 325 24.61 12.16 20.60
CA PHE A 325 25.37 13.41 20.58
C PHE A 325 25.76 13.88 21.99
N LYS A 326 24.85 13.72 22.96
CA LYS A 326 25.14 14.01 24.37
C LYS A 326 26.25 13.12 24.92
N GLU A 327 26.21 11.82 24.64
CA GLU A 327 27.27 10.87 25.01
C GLU A 327 28.62 11.24 24.38
N ALA A 328 28.60 11.68 23.12
CA ALA A 328 29.78 12.19 22.42
C ALA A 328 30.32 13.53 22.97
N ASN A 329 29.64 14.15 23.93
CA ASN A 329 29.87 15.53 24.38
C ASN A 329 29.89 16.54 23.22
N LYS A 330 28.98 16.36 22.25
CA LYS A 330 28.82 17.24 21.08
C LYS A 330 27.41 17.82 21.03
N GLN A 331 27.28 18.97 20.36
CA GLN A 331 25.98 19.55 20.04
C GLN A 331 25.48 19.00 18.70
N ILE A 332 24.18 18.72 18.63
CA ILE A 332 23.52 18.28 17.40
C ILE A 332 23.26 19.44 16.43
N GLU A 333 23.13 20.67 16.93
CA GLU A 333 22.90 21.86 16.10
C GLU A 333 24.06 22.07 15.11
N ASN A 334 23.76 22.37 13.85
CA ASN A 334 24.73 22.53 12.75
C ASN A 334 25.58 21.29 12.40
N SER A 335 25.31 20.14 13.02
CA SER A 335 25.93 18.86 12.63
C SER A 335 25.44 18.40 11.25
N GLU A 336 26.18 17.47 10.66
CA GLU A 336 25.80 16.84 9.39
C GLU A 336 25.37 15.39 9.61
N ILE A 337 24.11 15.06 9.35
CA ILE A 337 23.54 13.72 9.59
C ILE A 337 23.09 13.10 8.28
N LEU A 338 23.55 11.87 8.03
CA LEU A 338 23.11 11.06 6.90
C LEU A 338 21.89 10.22 7.27
N ILE A 339 20.83 10.32 6.46
CA ILE A 339 19.70 9.39 6.47
C ILE A 339 19.97 8.28 5.47
N LEU A 340 20.03 7.04 5.95
CA LEU A 340 20.08 5.85 5.09
C LEU A 340 18.69 5.27 4.89
N GLY A 341 18.21 5.37 3.66
CA GLY A 341 16.90 4.90 3.24
C GLY A 341 15.80 5.95 3.43
N VAL A 342 15.00 6.17 2.38
CA VAL A 342 13.81 7.03 2.39
C VAL A 342 12.55 6.31 1.95
N SER A 343 12.66 5.14 1.34
CA SER A 343 11.50 4.32 1.04
C SER A 343 10.75 3.90 2.31
N TYR A 344 9.41 3.88 2.28
CA TYR A 344 8.62 3.47 3.45
C TYR A 344 8.79 1.98 3.79
N LYS A 345 9.27 1.19 2.83
CA LYS A 345 9.52 -0.25 2.94
C LYS A 345 10.85 -0.59 2.27
N ALA A 346 11.51 -1.62 2.79
CA ALA A 346 12.69 -2.21 2.20
C ALA A 346 12.50 -2.59 0.72
N ASN A 347 13.52 -2.30 -0.09
CA ASN A 347 13.67 -2.79 -1.47
C ASN A 347 12.56 -2.38 -2.45
N VAL A 348 11.91 -1.25 -2.20
CA VAL A 348 10.97 -0.63 -3.14
C VAL A 348 11.38 0.81 -3.41
N LYS A 349 10.96 1.37 -4.55
CA LYS A 349 11.15 2.78 -4.89
C LYS A 349 9.87 3.58 -4.62
N ASP A 350 9.50 3.71 -3.35
CA ASP A 350 8.24 4.36 -2.94
C ASP A 350 8.39 5.04 -1.57
N ILE A 351 8.09 6.35 -1.54
CA ILE A 351 8.25 7.22 -0.37
C ILE A 351 6.92 7.66 0.26
N GLN A 352 5.79 7.10 -0.20
CA GLN A 352 4.47 7.50 0.32
C GLN A 352 4.37 7.28 1.83
N ILE A 353 4.09 8.36 2.57
CA ILE A 353 3.95 8.35 4.03
C ILE A 353 5.19 7.74 4.70
N SER A 354 6.38 7.98 4.13
CA SER A 354 7.61 7.40 4.68
C SER A 354 7.93 7.97 6.07
N PRO A 355 8.32 7.14 7.05
CA PRO A 355 8.79 7.63 8.35
C PRO A 355 10.09 8.45 8.25
N ALA A 356 10.82 8.37 7.13
CA ALA A 356 12.00 9.20 6.90
C ALA A 356 11.67 10.69 6.83
N GLU A 357 10.51 11.06 6.27
CA GLU A 357 10.10 12.46 6.11
C GLU A 357 9.97 13.21 7.45
N PRO A 358 9.19 12.72 8.45
CA PRO A 358 9.13 13.37 9.76
C PRO A 358 10.46 13.33 10.52
N ILE A 359 11.29 12.29 10.34
CA ILE A 359 12.67 12.27 10.92
C ILE A 359 13.49 13.42 10.34
N ILE A 360 13.49 13.58 9.02
CA ILE A 360 14.22 14.65 8.32
C ILE A 360 13.72 16.01 8.76
N GLN A 361 12.40 16.21 8.88
CA GLN A 361 11.83 17.47 9.32
C GLN A 361 12.25 17.80 10.76
N ASN A 362 12.12 16.84 11.68
CA ASN A 362 12.54 17.02 13.07
C ASN A 362 14.03 17.34 13.22
N LEU A 363 14.90 16.78 12.36
CA LEU A 363 16.32 17.11 12.33
C LEU A 363 16.57 18.51 11.75
N LYS A 364 15.87 18.90 10.68
CA LYS A 364 15.94 20.26 10.12
C LYS A 364 15.52 21.32 11.14
N ASP A 365 14.50 21.04 11.96
CA ASP A 365 14.03 21.95 13.02
C ASP A 365 15.10 22.16 14.12
N LEU A 366 16.01 21.18 14.29
CA LEU A 366 17.20 21.29 15.13
C LEU A 366 18.40 21.94 14.42
N LYS A 367 18.19 22.48 13.22
CA LYS A 367 19.21 23.07 12.32
C LYS A 367 20.33 22.09 11.95
N VAL A 368 20.01 20.81 11.85
CA VAL A 368 20.91 19.78 11.31
C VAL A 368 20.98 19.92 9.78
N LYS A 369 22.19 19.76 9.22
CA LYS A 369 22.39 19.58 7.79
C LYS A 369 22.14 18.12 7.45
N VAL A 370 21.05 17.85 6.74
CA VAL A 370 20.65 16.48 6.40
C VAL A 370 21.20 16.09 5.03
N LYS A 371 21.88 14.94 4.98
CA LYS A 371 22.19 14.21 3.75
C LYS A 371 21.26 13.01 3.63
N ILE A 372 21.02 12.56 2.41
CA ILE A 372 20.18 11.38 2.14
C ILE A 372 20.94 10.46 1.19
N PHE A 373 21.01 9.17 1.54
CA PHE A 373 21.37 8.12 0.60
C PHE A 373 20.31 7.02 0.61
N ASP A 374 19.80 6.69 -0.57
CA ASP A 374 18.92 5.54 -0.79
C ASP A 374 19.27 4.89 -2.14
N PRO A 375 19.50 3.57 -2.19
CA PRO A 375 19.93 2.90 -3.41
C PRO A 375 18.93 3.00 -4.58
N TYR A 376 17.65 3.26 -4.31
CA TYR A 376 16.57 3.37 -5.31
C TYR A 376 16.35 4.82 -5.77
N PHE A 377 16.89 5.79 -5.03
CA PHE A 377 16.78 7.23 -5.29
C PHE A 377 18.17 7.87 -5.33
N LYS A 378 18.87 7.75 -6.47
CA LYS A 378 20.21 8.33 -6.68
C LYS A 378 20.14 9.60 -7.51
N ASP A 379 20.82 10.66 -7.09
CA ASP A 379 20.89 11.96 -7.77
C ASP A 379 19.53 12.62 -8.04
N VAL A 380 18.54 12.40 -7.17
CA VAL A 380 17.18 12.94 -7.31
C VAL A 380 16.82 13.80 -6.11
N GLU A 381 15.87 14.71 -6.27
CA GLU A 381 15.38 15.53 -5.17
C GLU A 381 14.29 14.78 -4.39
N ILE A 382 14.50 14.59 -3.08
CA ILE A 382 13.57 13.95 -2.16
C ILE A 382 13.48 14.80 -0.90
N PHE A 383 12.26 15.17 -0.49
CA PHE A 383 11.99 16.05 0.66
C PHE A 383 12.81 17.36 0.64
N GLY A 384 13.02 17.92 -0.55
CA GLY A 384 13.80 19.14 -0.80
C GLY A 384 15.31 18.98 -0.63
N ILE A 385 15.83 17.75 -0.64
CA ILE A 385 17.26 17.44 -0.54
C ILE A 385 17.65 16.58 -1.74
N LYS A 386 18.74 16.95 -2.43
CA LYS A 386 19.32 16.10 -3.47
C LYS A 386 19.98 14.89 -2.81
N THR A 387 19.58 13.69 -3.21
CA THR A 387 20.13 12.45 -2.69
C THR A 387 21.54 12.19 -3.23
N GLU A 388 22.38 11.61 -2.40
CA GLU A 388 23.71 11.14 -2.76
C GLU A 388 23.61 9.89 -3.65
N SER A 389 24.53 9.74 -4.60
CA SER A 389 24.55 8.60 -5.53
C SER A 389 25.45 7.45 -5.10
N ASN A 390 26.36 7.71 -4.15
CA ASN A 390 27.32 6.74 -3.63
C ASN A 390 27.35 6.76 -2.10
N LEU A 391 27.20 5.58 -1.49
CA LEU A 391 27.18 5.42 -0.03
C LEU A 391 28.50 5.84 0.62
N VAL A 392 29.64 5.44 0.05
CA VAL A 392 30.97 5.75 0.59
C VAL A 392 31.22 7.26 0.60
N ASP A 393 30.81 7.95 -0.46
CA ASP A 393 30.91 9.41 -0.50
C ASP A 393 29.92 10.09 0.44
N ALA A 394 28.70 9.55 0.59
CA ALA A 394 27.70 10.04 1.53
C ALA A 394 28.16 9.94 2.99
N LEU A 395 28.97 8.93 3.33
CA LEU A 395 29.53 8.71 4.66
C LEU A 395 30.65 9.71 5.03
N LYS A 396 31.26 10.39 4.04
CA LYS A 396 32.37 11.31 4.30
C LYS A 396 31.89 12.58 4.98
N ASN A 397 32.67 13.03 5.97
CA ASN A 397 32.45 14.28 6.70
C ASN A 397 31.11 14.38 7.42
N ILE A 398 30.41 13.29 7.72
CA ILE A 398 29.20 13.34 8.55
C ILE A 398 29.53 13.17 10.03
N ASP A 399 28.69 13.74 10.88
CA ASP A 399 28.75 13.62 12.34
C ASP A 399 27.79 12.57 12.89
N GLY A 400 26.89 12.07 12.04
CA GLY A 400 25.87 11.13 12.46
C GLY A 400 25.22 10.39 11.31
N LEU A 401 24.69 9.21 11.60
CA LEU A 401 23.95 8.38 10.66
C LEU A 401 22.67 7.85 11.31
N VAL A 402 21.56 7.90 10.59
CA VAL A 402 20.30 7.26 10.97
C VAL A 402 19.89 6.28 9.88
N LEU A 403 19.83 4.98 10.20
CA LEU A 403 19.30 3.96 9.30
C LEU A 403 17.80 3.86 9.50
N VAL A 404 17.03 4.27 8.49
CA VAL A 404 15.56 4.32 8.51
C VAL A 404 14.95 3.15 7.74
N THR A 405 15.54 2.75 6.60
CA THR A 405 15.00 1.67 5.77
C THR A 405 16.04 0.57 5.57
N ASN A 406 15.67 -0.65 5.94
CA ASN A 406 16.54 -1.83 5.79
C ASN A 406 16.50 -2.38 4.35
N HIS A 407 17.20 -1.70 3.43
CA HIS A 407 17.45 -2.23 2.10
C HIS A 407 18.54 -3.32 2.15
N LYS A 408 18.49 -4.30 1.24
CA LYS A 408 19.49 -5.37 1.17
C LYS A 408 20.91 -4.84 0.97
N GLU A 409 21.05 -3.71 0.29
CA GLU A 409 22.31 -3.01 0.10
C GLU A 409 22.97 -2.54 1.41
N PHE A 410 22.24 -2.59 2.54
CA PHE A 410 22.73 -2.24 3.86
C PHE A 410 23.02 -3.44 4.78
N ASP A 411 22.71 -4.67 4.34
CA ASP A 411 22.89 -5.88 5.16
C ASP A 411 24.38 -6.08 5.57
N ASP A 412 25.31 -5.63 4.72
CA ASP A 412 26.77 -5.76 4.93
C ASP A 412 27.44 -4.45 5.42
N LEU A 413 26.69 -3.55 6.09
CA LEU A 413 27.26 -2.34 6.67
C LEU A 413 28.27 -2.67 7.79
N ASP A 414 29.56 -2.67 7.45
CA ASP A 414 30.65 -2.90 8.40
C ASP A 414 30.84 -1.71 9.36
N SER A 415 30.76 -1.99 10.66
CA SER A 415 30.98 -0.99 11.70
C SER A 415 32.37 -0.36 11.65
N SER A 416 33.39 -1.10 11.19
CA SER A 416 34.76 -0.56 11.06
C SER A 416 34.86 0.45 9.92
N MET A 417 34.18 0.19 8.80
CA MET A 417 34.03 1.14 7.71
C MET A 417 33.30 2.42 8.18
N LEU A 418 32.20 2.29 8.92
CA LEU A 418 31.48 3.44 9.47
C LEU A 418 32.38 4.28 10.39
N TYR A 419 33.12 3.64 11.29
CA TYR A 419 34.04 4.32 12.20
C TYR A 419 35.12 5.11 11.47
N THR A 420 35.67 4.56 10.38
CA THR A 420 36.80 5.15 9.65
C THR A 420 36.40 6.24 8.65
N GLN A 421 35.18 6.19 8.09
CA GLN A 421 34.71 7.13 7.07
C GLN A 421 34.05 8.39 7.67
N MET A 422 33.44 8.27 8.84
CA MET A 422 32.68 9.34 9.48
C MET A 422 33.60 10.28 10.27
N ARG A 423 33.26 11.58 10.30
CA ARG A 423 33.98 12.57 11.13
C ARG A 423 33.67 12.38 12.60
N THR A 424 32.43 12.05 12.92
CA THR A 424 32.01 11.60 14.23
C THR A 424 31.21 10.33 14.06
N PRO A 425 31.64 9.18 14.62
CA PRO A 425 31.02 7.89 14.35
C PRO A 425 29.77 7.65 15.22
N ILE A 426 28.78 8.55 15.15
CA ILE A 426 27.49 8.39 15.84
C ILE A 426 26.50 7.69 14.92
N VAL A 427 25.92 6.59 15.37
CA VAL A 427 25.01 5.77 14.57
C VAL A 427 23.74 5.44 15.34
N VAL A 428 22.58 5.72 14.74
CA VAL A 428 21.28 5.24 15.19
C VAL A 428 20.73 4.26 14.17
N ASP A 429 20.44 3.05 14.62
CA ASP A 429 19.81 2.02 13.79
C ASP A 429 18.37 1.77 14.24
N SER A 430 17.41 2.19 13.41
CA SER A 430 15.99 2.01 13.72
C SER A 430 15.40 0.69 13.21
N ARG A 431 16.21 -0.18 12.60
CA ARG A 431 15.77 -1.41 11.92
C ARG A 431 16.50 -2.67 12.39
N GLY A 432 17.52 -2.54 13.23
CA GLY A 432 18.26 -3.66 13.81
C GLY A 432 19.10 -4.43 12.78
N VAL A 433 19.70 -3.71 11.85
CA VAL A 433 20.61 -4.21 10.81
C VAL A 433 22.03 -4.36 11.35
N ILE A 434 22.50 -3.37 12.10
CA ILE A 434 23.85 -3.32 12.63
C ILE A 434 23.90 -4.07 13.96
N ASP A 435 24.85 -5.00 14.07
CA ASP A 435 25.10 -5.73 15.31
C ASP A 435 25.65 -4.79 16.39
N HIS A 436 24.98 -4.77 17.53
CA HIS A 436 25.28 -3.87 18.63
C HIS A 436 26.68 -4.08 19.22
N ASP A 437 27.11 -5.34 19.37
CA ASP A 437 28.41 -5.66 19.98
C ASP A 437 29.56 -5.36 19.00
N ALA A 438 29.35 -5.61 17.70
CA ALA A 438 30.27 -5.21 16.64
C ALA A 438 30.41 -3.68 16.55
N ALA A 439 29.30 -2.94 16.65
CA ALA A 439 29.30 -1.48 16.64
C ALA A 439 30.14 -0.90 17.79
N LYS A 440 29.91 -1.41 19.02
CA LYS A 440 30.69 -1.00 20.20
C LYS A 440 32.17 -1.37 20.07
N LYS A 441 32.47 -2.57 19.59
CA LYS A 441 33.86 -3.03 19.39
C LYS A 441 34.61 -2.17 18.36
N ALA A 442 33.91 -1.69 17.33
CA ALA A 442 34.48 -0.76 16.34
C ALA A 442 34.67 0.67 16.89
N GLY A 443 34.09 1.00 18.05
CA GLY A 443 34.19 2.32 18.67
C GLY A 443 33.11 3.32 18.22
N LEU A 444 32.00 2.82 17.65
CA LEU A 444 30.84 3.66 17.32
C LEU A 444 30.12 4.11 18.61
N ILE A 445 29.60 5.34 18.60
CA ILE A 445 28.58 5.76 19.57
C ILE A 445 27.25 5.33 18.99
N PHE A 446 26.71 4.23 19.50
CA PHE A 446 25.65 3.49 18.85
C PHE A 446 24.41 3.36 19.73
N LYS A 447 23.22 3.60 19.15
CA LYS A 447 21.93 3.20 19.74
C LYS A 447 21.06 2.51 18.70
N GLY A 448 20.60 1.30 19.02
CA GLY A 448 19.58 0.61 18.25
C GLY A 448 18.19 0.86 18.84
N LEU A 449 17.19 1.08 17.99
CA LEU A 449 15.80 1.16 18.44
C LEU A 449 15.40 -0.18 19.06
N GLY A 450 14.90 -0.13 20.30
CA GLY A 450 14.54 -1.30 21.08
C GLY A 450 15.73 -2.07 21.66
N GLN A 451 16.96 -1.55 21.54
CA GLN A 451 18.16 -2.15 22.10
C GLN A 451 18.58 -1.32 23.31
N GLY A 452 18.49 -1.91 24.51
CA GLY A 452 18.99 -1.31 25.74
C GLY A 452 20.49 -0.97 25.68
N GLU A 453 20.96 -0.18 26.65
CA GLU A 453 22.36 0.32 26.69
C GLU A 453 23.44 -0.76 26.75
#